data_AF-A0A9X8D4K7-F1
#
_entry.id   AF-A0A9X8D4K7-F1
#
_cell.length_a   1.000
_cell.length_b   1.000
_cell.length_c   1.000
_cell.angle_alpha   90.00
_cell.angle_beta   90.00
_cell.angle_gamma   90.00
#
_symmetry.space_group_name_H-M   'P 1'
#
loop_
_entity.id
_entity.type
_entity.pdbx_description
1 polymer ?
#
loop_
_entity_poly.entity_id
_entity_poly.type
_entity_poly.pdbx_seq_one_letter_code
_entity_poly.pdbx_strand_id
1 'polypeptide(L)'
;MSQLNVLIEKGKDIYGSYGALAEAIGVPNTHISMWKAGKRYCSPPDRAALASAVDEDPTEATIEAVIEGINLESPQGKRATHALQVALSKIKKL
;
A
#
# COMPACT_ATOMS: atom_id res chain seq x y z
N MET A 1 -7.38 6.05 9.51
CA MET A 1 -6.57 6.39 8.31
C MET A 1 -6.11 5.06 7.71
N SER A 2 -6.20 4.84 6.39
CA SER A 2 -5.73 3.59 5.78
C SER A 2 -4.21 3.46 5.90
N GLN A 3 -3.67 2.24 5.84
CA GLN A 3 -2.23 2.00 5.82
C GLN A 3 -1.54 2.83 4.73
N LEU A 4 -2.11 2.86 3.51
CA LEU A 4 -1.62 3.70 2.42
C LEU A 4 -1.42 5.16 2.81
N ASN A 5 -2.42 5.76 3.47
CA ASN A 5 -2.35 7.15 3.85
C ASN A 5 -1.27 7.37 4.93
N VAL A 6 -1.08 6.41 5.84
CA VAL A 6 0.02 6.46 6.81
C VAL A 6 1.38 6.42 6.11
N LEU A 7 1.57 5.51 5.15
CA LEU A 7 2.80 5.42 4.37
C LEU A 7 3.07 6.71 3.58
N ILE A 8 2.04 7.29 2.94
CA ILE A 8 2.16 8.55 2.18
C ILE A 8 2.54 9.72 3.09
N GLU A 9 1.90 9.87 4.26
CA GLU A 9 2.24 10.97 5.18
C GLU A 9 3.63 10.78 5.78
N LYS A 10 4.00 9.56 6.21
CA LYS A 10 5.36 9.27 6.67
C LYS A 10 6.40 9.58 5.59
N GLY A 11 6.13 9.19 4.35
CA GLY A 11 7.00 9.47 3.22
C GLY A 11 7.14 10.97 2.97
N LYS A 12 6.06 11.74 3.08
CA LYS A 12 6.17 13.20 3.00
C LYS A 12 7.07 13.76 4.09
N ASP A 13 6.97 13.25 5.32
CA ASP A 13 7.76 13.76 6.44
C ASP A 13 9.26 13.42 6.27
N ILE A 14 9.59 12.25 5.72
CA ILE A 14 10.98 11.82 5.45
C ILE A 14 11.59 12.56 4.26
N TYR A 15 10.87 12.68 3.14
CA TYR A 15 11.38 13.26 1.89
C TYR A 15 11.06 14.76 1.75
N GLY A 16 10.36 15.35 2.71
CA GLY A 16 10.00 16.78 2.79
C GLY A 16 8.79 17.19 1.92
N SER A 17 8.43 16.42 0.90
CA SER A 17 7.24 16.69 0.08
C SER A 17 6.69 15.43 -0.61
N TYR A 18 5.43 15.48 -1.04
CA TYR A 18 4.84 14.41 -1.86
C TYR A 18 5.52 14.25 -3.22
N GLY A 19 6.05 15.34 -3.79
CA GLY A 19 6.79 15.28 -5.06
C GLY A 19 8.12 14.54 -4.92
N ALA A 20 8.90 14.87 -3.88
CA ALA A 20 10.16 14.20 -3.57
C ALA A 20 9.93 12.72 -3.22
N LEU A 21 8.86 12.39 -2.50
CA LEU A 21 8.46 11.00 -2.26
C LEU A 21 8.15 10.26 -3.57
N ALA A 22 7.37 10.88 -4.46
CA ALA A 22 7.01 10.27 -5.74
C ALA A 22 8.24 9.98 -6.60
N GLU A 23 9.20 10.91 -6.65
CA GLU A 23 10.49 10.71 -7.31
C GLU A 23 11.29 9.57 -6.68
N ALA A 24 11.34 9.50 -5.34
CA ALA A 24 12.07 8.47 -4.61
C ALA A 24 11.56 7.05 -4.90
N ILE A 25 10.25 6.88 -5.11
CA ILE A 25 9.65 5.58 -5.45
C ILE A 25 9.41 5.38 -6.95
N GLY A 26 9.85 6.33 -7.79
CA GLY A 26 9.80 6.21 -9.25
C GLY A 26 8.40 6.32 -9.87
N VAL A 27 7.50 7.11 -9.28
CA VAL A 27 6.13 7.31 -9.81
C VAL A 27 5.82 8.78 -10.11
N PRO A 28 4.85 9.07 -11.00
CA PRO A 28 4.36 10.43 -11.19
C PRO A 28 3.80 11.03 -9.90
N ASN A 29 4.08 12.31 -9.62
CA ASN A 29 3.57 13.02 -8.44
C ASN A 29 2.01 13.00 -8.35
N THR A 30 1.33 12.97 -9.49
CA THR A 30 -0.13 12.82 -9.55
C THR A 30 -0.63 11.51 -8.91
N HIS A 31 0.19 10.45 -8.89
CA HIS A 31 -0.17 9.19 -8.23
C HIS A 31 -0.36 9.36 -6.72
N ILE A 32 0.56 10.04 -6.03
CA ILE A 32 0.47 10.23 -4.57
C ILE A 32 -0.84 10.91 -4.18
N SER A 33 -1.18 12.00 -4.87
CA SER A 33 -2.44 12.73 -4.60
C SER A 33 -3.68 11.91 -4.95
N MET A 34 -3.68 11.18 -6.06
CA MET A 34 -4.79 10.30 -6.45
C MET A 34 -4.97 9.12 -5.49
N TRP A 35 -3.88 8.50 -5.02
CA TRP A 35 -3.90 7.44 -4.03
C TRP A 35 -4.46 7.94 -2.70
N LYS A 36 -3.94 9.06 -2.19
CA LYS A 36 -4.42 9.68 -0.94
C LYS A 36 -5.90 10.05 -1.00
N ALA A 37 -6.37 10.51 -2.16
CA ALA A 37 -7.77 10.83 -2.39
C ALA A 37 -8.67 9.61 -2.68
N GLY A 38 -8.12 8.40 -2.74
CA GLY A 38 -8.85 7.18 -3.10
C GLY A 38 -9.35 7.15 -4.56
N LYS A 39 -8.83 8.04 -5.43
CA LYS A 39 -9.21 8.14 -6.85
C LYS A 39 -8.47 7.15 -7.74
N ARG A 40 -7.41 6.54 -7.22
CA ARG A 40 -6.59 5.55 -7.92
C ARG A 40 -6.22 4.44 -6.94
N TYR A 41 -6.27 3.20 -7.43
CA TYR A 41 -5.72 2.06 -6.71
C TYR A 41 -4.17 2.13 -6.70
N CYS A 42 -3.57 1.92 -5.53
CA CYS A 42 -2.12 1.79 -5.39
C CYS A 42 -1.79 0.30 -5.51
N SER A 43 -1.06 -0.05 -6.57
CA SER A 43 -0.78 -1.45 -6.90
C SER A 43 0.14 -2.10 -5.85
N PRO A 44 0.18 -3.44 -5.75
CA PRO A 44 1.06 -4.10 -4.78
C PRO A 44 2.55 -3.74 -4.95
N PRO A 45 3.12 -3.67 -6.17
CA PRO A 45 4.49 -3.20 -6.37
C PRO A 45 4.70 -1.74 -5.90
N ASP A 46 3.78 -0.83 -6.23
CA ASP A 46 3.88 0.56 -5.82
C ASP A 46 3.80 0.70 -4.29
N ARG A 47 2.93 -0.08 -3.65
CA ARG A 47 2.75 -0.04 -2.20
C ARG A 47 3.95 -0.66 -1.46
N ALA A 48 4.58 -1.68 -2.03
CA ALA A 48 5.84 -2.23 -1.51
C ALA A 48 6.97 -1.19 -1.57
N ALA A 49 7.11 -0.49 -2.70
CA ALA A 49 8.10 0.57 -2.87
C ALA A 49 7.87 1.72 -1.89
N LEU A 50 6.61 2.11 -1.69
CA LEU A 50 6.23 3.13 -0.72
C LEU A 50 6.60 2.74 0.73
N ALA A 51 6.31 1.50 1.14
CA ALA A 51 6.65 1.01 2.47
C ALA A 51 8.17 0.93 2.69
N SER A 52 8.90 0.42 1.70
CA SER A 52 10.36 0.36 1.76
C SER A 52 11.01 1.75 1.85
N ALA A 53 10.42 2.77 1.23
CA ALA A 53 10.93 4.14 1.27
C ALA A 53 10.75 4.81 2.65
N VAL A 54 9.92 4.23 3.53
CA VAL A 54 9.61 4.81 4.85
C VAL A 54 9.96 3.85 6.00
N ASP A 55 10.84 2.88 5.73
CA ASP A 55 11.29 1.85 6.68
C ASP A 55 10.14 1.05 7.32
N GLU A 56 9.07 0.79 6.56
CA GLU A 56 7.95 -0.06 6.95
C GLU A 56 8.00 -1.41 6.22
N ASP A 57 7.35 -2.45 6.77
CA ASP A 57 7.37 -3.80 6.17
C ASP A 57 6.72 -3.83 4.77
N PRO A 58 7.49 -4.01 3.68
CA PRO A 58 6.95 -4.06 2.33
C PRO A 58 6.05 -5.27 2.10
N THR A 59 6.25 -6.36 2.85
CA THR A 59 5.48 -7.60 2.74
C THR A 59 4.04 -7.37 3.19
N GLU A 60 3.88 -6.77 4.37
CA GLU A 60 2.58 -6.38 4.90
C GLU A 60 1.86 -5.43 3.93
N ALA A 61 2.56 -4.39 3.47
CA ALA A 61 2.01 -3.38 2.57
C ALA A 61 1.56 -3.96 1.23
N THR A 62 2.33 -4.91 0.68
CA THR A 62 1.99 -5.65 -0.54
C THR A 62 0.70 -6.44 -0.36
N ILE A 63 0.58 -7.20 0.73
CA ILE A 63 -0.58 -8.06 0.98
C ILE A 63 -1.84 -7.22 1.18
N GLU A 64 -1.75 -6.09 1.88
CA GLU A 64 -2.88 -5.17 2.04
C GLU A 64 -3.35 -4.60 0.70
N ALA A 65 -2.43 -4.17 -0.18
CA ALA A 65 -2.80 -3.75 -1.54
C ALA A 65 -3.50 -4.89 -2.30
N VAL A 66 -2.96 -6.11 -2.30
CA VAL A 66 -3.61 -7.25 -2.98
C VAL A 66 -5.02 -7.46 -2.47
N ILE A 67 -5.24 -7.42 -1.14
CA ILE A 67 -6.57 -7.56 -0.55
C ILE A 67 -7.52 -6.46 -1.03
N GLU A 68 -7.07 -5.20 -1.07
CA GLU A 68 -7.86 -4.07 -1.57
C GLU A 68 -8.27 -4.23 -3.04
N GLY A 69 -7.44 -4.88 -3.85
CA GLY A 69 -7.71 -5.13 -5.27
C GLY A 69 -8.61 -6.33 -5.59
N ILE A 70 -8.98 -7.15 -4.59
CA ILE A 70 -9.78 -8.37 -4.82
C ILE A 70 -11.27 -8.03 -4.99
N ASN A 71 -11.91 -8.65 -6.00
CA ASN A 71 -13.37 -8.62 -6.14
C ASN A 71 -14.05 -9.52 -5.09
N LEU A 72 -14.56 -8.89 -4.02
CA LEU A 72 -15.25 -9.54 -2.91
C LEU A 72 -16.65 -10.07 -3.24
N GLU A 73 -17.23 -9.75 -4.40
CA GLU A 73 -18.54 -10.27 -4.79
C GLU A 73 -18.45 -11.74 -5.22
N SER A 74 -17.28 -12.17 -5.68
CA SER A 74 -17.04 -13.55 -6.13
C SER A 74 -16.70 -14.49 -4.95
N PRO A 75 -17.16 -15.76 -4.96
CA PRO A 75 -16.73 -16.76 -3.99
C PRO A 75 -15.20 -16.98 -3.98
N GLN A 76 -14.54 -16.88 -5.14
CA GLN A 76 -13.09 -17.00 -5.27
C GLN A 76 -12.40 -15.84 -4.56
N GLY A 77 -12.88 -14.60 -4.74
CA GLY A 77 -12.33 -13.42 -4.07
C GLY A 77 -12.47 -13.50 -2.55
N LYS A 78 -13.64 -13.87 -2.03
CA LYS A 78 -13.84 -14.06 -0.57
C LYS A 78 -12.85 -15.07 0.01
N ARG A 79 -12.63 -16.21 -0.67
CA ARG A 79 -11.65 -17.22 -0.25
C ARG A 79 -10.22 -16.69 -0.28
N ALA A 80 -9.84 -15.96 -1.33
CA ALA A 80 -8.51 -15.37 -1.47
C ALA A 80 -8.24 -14.32 -0.39
N THR A 81 -9.18 -13.40 -0.15
CA THR A 81 -9.08 -12.39 0.90
C THR A 81 -8.90 -13.02 2.27
N HIS A 82 -9.68 -14.05 2.61
CA HIS A 82 -9.54 -14.74 3.89
C HIS A 82 -8.14 -15.37 4.04
N ALA A 83 -7.65 -16.06 3.01
CA ALA A 83 -6.31 -16.67 3.04
C ALA A 83 -5.19 -15.63 3.24
N LEU A 84 -5.30 -14.48 2.56
CA LEU A 84 -4.32 -13.39 2.68
C LEU A 84 -4.39 -12.69 4.03
N GLN A 85 -5.58 -12.52 4.61
CA GLN A 85 -5.73 -12.00 5.98
C GLN A 85 -5.08 -12.93 7.01
N VAL A 86 -5.22 -14.25 6.84
CA VAL A 86 -4.51 -15.23 7.68
C VAL A 86 -3.00 -15.11 7.53
N ALA A 87 -2.48 -14.97 6.30
CA ALA A 87 -1.05 -14.78 6.06
C ALA A 87 -0.52 -13.50 6.72
N LEU A 88 -1.24 -12.38 6.57
CA LEU A 88 -0.90 -11.09 7.20
C LEU A 88 -0.81 -11.20 8.72
N SER A 89 -1.75 -11.92 9.34
CA SER A 89 -1.76 -12.13 10.79
C SER A 89 -0.57 -12.93 11.33
N LYS A 90 0.05 -13.76 10.48
CA LYS A 90 1.25 -14.53 10.84
C LYS A 90 2.49 -13.67 10.73
N ILE A 91 2.58 -12.83 9.70
CA ILE A 91 3.71 -11.92 9.49
C ILE A 91 3.79 -10.91 10.64
N LYS A 92 2.66 -10.33 11.06
CA LYS A 92 2.58 -9.39 12.20
C LYS A 92 2.99 -9.96 13.56
N LYS A 93 3.19 -11.28 13.66
CA LYS A 93 3.58 -11.98 14.90
C LYS A 93 5.06 -12.38 14.91
N LEU A 94 5.77 -12.19 13.79
CA LEU A 94 7.22 -12.38 13.69
C LEU A 94 7.93 -11.12 14.19
#